data_AF-A0A1M5E8L7-F1
#
_entry.id   AF-A0A1M5E8L7-F1
#
_cell.length_a   1.000
_cell.length_b   1.000
_cell.length_c   1.000
_cell.angle_alpha   90.00
_cell.angle_beta   90.00
_cell.angle_gamma   90.00
#
_symmetry.space_group_name_H-M   'P 1'
#
loop_
_entity.id
_entity.type
_entity.pdbx_description
1 polymer ?
#
loop_
_entity_poly.entity_id
_entity_poly.type
_entity_poly.pdbx_seq_one_letter_code
_entity_poly.pdbx_strand_id
1 'polypeptide(L)'
;MIMKKILYLCLFGVLGSYSAIAAACCSEEQQSAELKQVLGYNQSAEQFFFEANPKAIALKDDGIQFILTGNNSYIFNGERSEVSVQSPYEVGDTVRYQFTFKLLDSPVFSQGWDGVWVIVAQWHDQPDPRKGETWSNYKSSPPPLSYHLEYDDQLYLVLHTDNHDERIPVRPEQQITCRTQVHWLYQTDGRVSGWCDVDGVRHPFDFADDIMINDYYHYFKFGLYRDKNIDELMGIEYKSLTINEVDDEK
;
A
#
# COMPACT_ATOMS: atom_id res chain seq x y z
N MET A 1 -24.12 0.91 48.01
CA MET A 1 -23.88 -0.03 46.90
C MET A 1 -22.90 0.62 45.93
N ILE A 2 -21.63 0.58 46.29
CA ILE A 2 -20.56 -0.29 45.75
C ILE A 2 -20.01 0.26 44.42
N MET A 3 -18.86 0.91 44.58
CA MET A 3 -17.86 1.22 43.57
C MET A 3 -17.53 0.01 42.70
N LYS A 4 -17.34 0.24 41.40
CA LYS A 4 -16.24 -0.37 40.65
C LYS A 4 -15.59 0.67 39.75
N LYS A 5 -14.58 1.33 40.33
CA LYS A 5 -13.42 1.83 39.57
C LYS A 5 -12.70 0.58 39.04
N ILE A 6 -12.61 0.40 37.73
CA ILE A 6 -11.63 -0.51 37.14
C ILE A 6 -10.48 0.34 36.64
N LEU A 7 -9.35 0.00 37.22
CA LEU A 7 -8.04 0.60 37.13
C LEU A 7 -7.39 0.05 35.84
N TYR A 8 -7.30 0.84 34.77
CA TYR A 8 -6.37 0.56 33.67
C TYR A 8 -4.99 1.07 34.08
N LEU A 9 -4.27 0.24 34.85
CA LEU A 9 -2.85 0.40 35.12
C LEU A 9 -2.18 -0.91 34.69
N CYS A 10 -1.32 -0.81 33.68
CA CYS A 10 -0.19 -1.67 33.32
C CYS A 10 -0.06 -1.80 31.78
N LEU A 11 0.35 -0.71 31.14
CA LEU A 11 1.16 -0.77 29.91
C LEU A 11 2.35 0.17 30.10
N PHE A 12 3.21 -0.17 31.07
CA PHE A 12 4.59 0.29 31.14
C PHE A 12 5.45 -0.97 31.14
N GLY A 13 6.20 -1.21 30.08
CA GLY A 13 7.21 -2.27 30.09
C GLY A 13 7.41 -3.08 28.82
N VAL A 14 7.37 -2.46 27.63
CA VAL A 14 8.25 -2.89 26.53
C VAL A 14 8.85 -1.64 25.91
N LEU A 15 9.77 -0.99 26.64
CA LEU A 15 10.81 -0.19 26.00
C LEU A 15 11.79 -1.19 25.40
N GLY A 16 11.35 -1.86 24.33
CA GLY A 16 12.30 -2.40 23.36
C GLY A 16 13.14 -1.22 22.91
N SER A 17 14.45 -1.37 22.98
CA SER A 17 15.41 -0.42 22.44
C SER A 17 15.12 -0.27 20.94
N TYR A 18 14.24 0.66 20.60
CA TYR A 18 14.11 1.16 19.26
C TYR A 18 15.45 1.82 18.94
N SER A 19 16.23 1.16 18.10
CA SER A 19 17.14 1.89 17.22
C SER A 19 16.25 2.65 16.24
N ALA A 20 15.60 3.72 16.73
CA ALA A 20 15.06 4.75 15.86
C ALA A 20 16.29 5.43 15.27
N ILE A 21 16.80 4.90 14.17
CA ILE A 21 17.58 5.71 13.25
C ILE A 21 16.58 6.74 12.76
N ALA A 22 16.55 7.89 13.44
CA ALA A 22 15.82 9.04 12.96
C ALA A 22 16.25 9.25 11.50
N ALA A 23 15.29 9.22 10.58
CA ALA A 23 15.47 9.40 9.13
C ALA A 23 16.02 10.79 8.74
N ALA A 24 16.74 11.46 9.63
CA ALA A 24 17.28 12.81 9.48
C ALA A 24 18.75 12.83 8.98
N CYS A 25 19.38 11.67 8.73
CA CYS A 25 20.80 11.58 8.38
C CYS A 25 21.08 11.16 6.92
N CYS A 26 20.12 10.55 6.23
CA CYS A 26 20.39 9.85 4.98
C CYS A 26 19.88 10.62 3.77
N SER A 27 20.64 10.63 2.67
CA SER A 27 20.12 11.11 1.38
C SER A 27 18.98 10.20 0.89
N GLU A 28 18.13 10.70 -0.02
CA GLU A 28 17.06 9.87 -0.63
C GLU A 28 17.63 8.60 -1.27
N GLU A 29 18.80 8.68 -1.90
CA GLU A 29 19.51 7.52 -2.45
C GLU A 29 19.85 6.47 -1.39
N GLN A 30 20.37 6.89 -0.23
CA GLN A 30 20.68 6.00 0.88
C GLN A 30 19.41 5.37 1.46
N GLN A 31 18.34 6.17 1.59
CA GLN A 31 17.05 5.69 2.07
C GLN A 31 16.44 4.65 1.11
N SER A 32 16.53 4.88 -0.20
CA SER A 32 16.08 3.93 -1.22
C SER A 32 16.91 2.65 -1.23
N ALA A 33 18.24 2.75 -1.05
CA ALA A 33 19.12 1.59 -0.97
C ALA A 33 18.83 0.73 0.28
N GLU A 34 18.63 1.37 1.42
CA GLU A 34 18.24 0.71 2.67
C GLU A 34 16.84 0.08 2.54
N LEU A 35 15.87 0.80 1.96
CA LEU A 35 14.53 0.28 1.68
C LEU A 35 14.57 -0.97 0.80
N LYS A 36 15.36 -0.94 -0.29
CA LYS A 36 15.57 -2.08 -1.16
C LYS A 36 16.07 -3.29 -0.37
N GLN A 37 17.06 -3.07 0.51
CA GLN A 37 17.65 -4.12 1.32
C GLN A 37 16.63 -4.74 2.29
N VAL A 38 15.91 -3.92 3.06
CA VAL A 38 14.98 -4.42 4.10
C VAL A 38 13.74 -5.09 3.51
N LEU A 39 13.30 -4.69 2.31
CA LEU A 39 12.20 -5.34 1.60
C LEU A 39 12.63 -6.55 0.76
N GLY A 40 13.95 -6.81 0.63
CA GLY A 40 14.45 -7.79 -0.32
C GLY A 40 14.04 -7.49 -1.76
N TYR A 41 13.89 -6.21 -2.11
CA TYR A 41 13.42 -5.80 -3.43
C TYR A 41 14.45 -6.16 -4.51
N ASN A 42 13.96 -6.77 -5.58
CA ASN A 42 14.77 -7.44 -6.59
C ASN A 42 15.25 -6.52 -7.73
N GLN A 43 14.72 -5.29 -7.84
CA GLN A 43 15.10 -4.34 -8.89
C GLN A 43 15.94 -3.16 -8.36
N SER A 44 16.11 -2.09 -9.14
CA SER A 44 16.93 -0.92 -8.76
C SER A 44 16.26 -0.10 -7.65
N ALA A 45 17.07 0.39 -6.71
CA ALA A 45 16.60 1.31 -5.67
C ALA A 45 16.18 2.68 -6.22
N GLU A 46 16.71 3.08 -7.39
CA GLU A 46 16.38 4.35 -8.06
C GLU A 46 14.92 4.43 -8.53
N GLN A 47 14.21 3.30 -8.52
CA GLN A 47 12.79 3.24 -8.85
C GLN A 47 11.88 3.75 -7.71
N PHE A 48 12.41 3.89 -6.50
CA PHE A 48 11.63 4.34 -5.35
C PHE A 48 11.49 5.86 -5.30
N PHE A 49 10.26 6.31 -5.05
CA PHE A 49 9.94 7.70 -4.76
C PHE A 49 9.08 7.78 -3.49
N PHE A 50 9.54 8.51 -2.48
CA PHE A 50 8.86 8.62 -1.19
C PHE A 50 7.79 9.71 -1.23
N GLU A 51 6.53 9.32 -1.08
CA GLU A 51 5.38 10.22 -0.97
C GLU A 51 4.92 10.28 0.49
N ALA A 52 5.79 10.78 1.36
CA ALA A 52 5.53 10.81 2.80
C ALA A 52 6.27 11.94 3.52
N ASN A 53 5.73 12.34 4.66
CA ASN A 53 6.54 13.04 5.65
C ASN A 53 7.61 12.08 6.19
N PRO A 54 8.91 12.46 6.28
CA PRO A 54 9.95 11.57 6.80
C PRO A 54 9.71 11.03 8.20
N LYS A 55 8.88 11.71 9.03
CA LYS A 55 8.48 11.24 10.36
C LYS A 55 7.38 10.17 10.34
N ALA A 56 6.69 10.03 9.20
CA ALA A 56 5.64 9.05 8.99
C ALA A 56 6.19 7.70 8.48
N ILE A 57 7.49 7.62 8.19
CA ILE A 57 8.16 6.40 7.73
C ILE A 57 9.27 6.02 8.72
N ALA A 58 9.36 4.73 9.03
CA ALA A 58 10.50 4.18 9.75
C ALA A 58 10.98 2.90 9.06
N LEU A 59 12.26 2.89 8.65
CA LEU A 59 12.93 1.66 8.25
C LEU A 59 13.24 0.82 9.49
N LYS A 60 13.04 -0.49 9.38
CA LYS A 60 13.26 -1.49 10.44
C LYS A 60 14.17 -2.57 9.90
N ASP A 61 14.79 -3.35 10.79
CA ASP A 61 15.69 -4.44 10.42
C ASP A 61 15.06 -5.46 9.45
N ASP A 62 13.74 -5.64 9.51
CA ASP A 62 12.98 -6.62 8.72
C ASP A 62 11.84 -6.00 7.88
N GLY A 63 11.90 -4.69 7.60
CA GLY A 63 10.90 -4.04 6.77
C GLY A 63 10.83 -2.52 6.88
N ILE A 64 9.68 -1.98 6.51
CA ILE A 64 9.36 -0.55 6.58
C ILE A 64 7.99 -0.37 7.22
N GLN A 65 7.88 0.62 8.09
CA GLN A 65 6.64 1.01 8.74
C GLN A 65 6.18 2.37 8.22
N PHE A 66 4.90 2.46 7.92
CA PHE A 66 4.22 3.72 7.58
C PHE A 66 3.21 4.04 8.68
N ILE A 67 3.16 5.30 9.11
CA ILE A 67 2.31 5.77 10.20
C ILE A 67 1.58 7.04 9.80
N LEU A 68 0.25 7.03 9.94
CA LEU A 68 -0.59 8.22 9.84
C LEU A 68 -1.19 8.61 11.19
N THR A 69 -1.24 9.91 11.48
CA THR A 69 -1.90 10.51 12.65
C THR A 69 -2.67 11.73 12.18
N GLY A 70 -3.68 12.20 12.93
CA GLY A 70 -4.41 13.44 12.60
C GLY A 70 -3.57 14.73 12.61
N ASN A 71 -2.26 14.65 12.88
CA ASN A 71 -1.32 15.77 12.75
C ASN A 71 -0.41 15.65 11.52
N ASN A 72 -0.65 14.68 10.62
CA ASN A 72 0.18 14.50 9.44
C ASN A 72 -0.08 15.60 8.41
N SER A 73 0.99 16.03 7.74
CA SER A 73 0.92 17.05 6.70
C SER A 73 0.13 16.50 5.51
N TYR A 74 -0.88 17.23 5.05
CA TYR A 74 -1.62 16.92 3.82
C TYR A 74 -0.67 17.01 2.61
N ILE A 75 -0.43 15.88 1.94
CA ILE A 75 0.47 15.78 0.78
C ILE A 75 -0.35 15.26 -0.41
N PHE A 76 -0.27 15.94 -1.55
CA PHE A 76 -0.92 15.55 -2.82
C PHE A 76 -2.40 15.14 -2.67
N ASN A 77 -3.23 15.99 -2.06
CA ASN A 77 -4.68 15.80 -1.94
C ASN A 77 -5.17 14.70 -0.95
N GLY A 78 -4.32 14.23 -0.03
CA GLY A 78 -4.79 13.50 1.15
C GLY A 78 -3.72 13.29 2.22
N GLU A 79 -4.05 12.51 3.26
CA GLU A 79 -3.06 12.08 4.24
C GLU A 79 -2.37 10.82 3.73
N ARG A 80 -1.09 10.94 3.38
CA ARG A 80 -0.33 9.82 2.79
C ARG A 80 1.03 9.61 3.45
N SER A 81 1.39 8.34 3.47
CA SER A 81 2.71 7.84 3.78
C SER A 81 2.92 6.63 2.88
N GLU A 82 3.43 6.87 1.68
CA GLU A 82 3.57 5.85 0.64
C GLU A 82 4.97 5.87 0.01
N VAL A 83 5.34 4.75 -0.60
CA VAL A 83 6.44 4.67 -1.57
C VAL A 83 5.87 4.27 -2.92
N SER A 84 6.20 5.07 -3.93
CA SER A 84 5.95 4.80 -5.34
C SER A 84 7.13 4.05 -5.94
N VAL A 85 6.84 3.07 -6.79
CA VAL A 85 7.81 2.19 -7.45
C VAL A 85 7.63 2.29 -8.96
N GLN A 86 8.62 2.88 -9.62
CA GLN A 86 8.66 2.99 -11.07
C GLN A 86 9.15 1.66 -11.68
N SER A 87 8.22 0.80 -12.05
CA SER A 87 8.49 -0.48 -12.74
C SER A 87 7.89 -0.42 -14.15
N PRO A 88 8.61 0.15 -15.14
CA PRO A 88 8.08 0.31 -16.49
C PRO A 88 7.81 -1.04 -17.16
N TYR A 89 6.77 -1.08 -17.99
CA TYR A 89 6.36 -2.20 -18.82
C TYR A 89 5.71 -1.66 -20.12
N GLU A 90 5.52 -2.51 -21.11
CA GLU A 90 4.78 -2.22 -22.33
C GLU A 90 3.34 -2.75 -22.25
N VAL A 91 2.42 -2.09 -22.96
CA VAL A 91 1.05 -2.61 -23.08
C VAL A 91 1.11 -3.97 -23.78
N GLY A 92 0.48 -4.97 -23.17
CA GLY A 92 0.55 -6.38 -23.54
C GLY A 92 1.41 -7.22 -22.58
N ASP A 93 2.22 -6.59 -21.73
CA ASP A 93 3.04 -7.32 -20.77
C ASP A 93 2.23 -7.83 -19.59
N THR A 94 2.70 -8.92 -19.01
CA THR A 94 2.19 -9.46 -17.76
C THR A 94 3.18 -9.16 -16.64
N VAL A 95 2.78 -8.41 -15.62
CA VAL A 95 3.63 -8.08 -14.48
C VAL A 95 3.07 -8.69 -13.20
N ARG A 96 3.94 -9.31 -12.41
CA ARG A 96 3.62 -9.90 -11.12
C ARG A 96 4.23 -9.09 -9.99
N TYR A 97 3.34 -8.64 -9.11
CA TYR A 97 3.63 -7.95 -7.86
C TYR A 97 3.41 -8.93 -6.72
N GLN A 98 4.33 -8.98 -5.77
CA GLN A 98 4.16 -9.76 -4.55
C GLN A 98 4.68 -8.95 -3.37
N PHE A 99 3.84 -8.77 -2.37
CA PHE A 99 4.19 -7.99 -1.19
C PHE A 99 3.60 -8.63 0.07
N THR A 100 4.33 -8.50 1.18
CA THR A 100 3.90 -8.97 2.49
C THR A 100 3.79 -7.80 3.44
N PHE A 101 2.66 -7.69 4.12
CA PHE A 101 2.41 -6.62 5.06
C PHE A 101 1.60 -7.09 6.28
N LYS A 102 1.50 -6.20 7.26
CA LYS A 102 0.72 -6.37 8.47
C LYS A 102 0.12 -5.02 8.86
N LEU A 103 -1.19 -5.00 9.10
CA LEU A 103 -1.87 -3.84 9.68
C LEU A 103 -1.56 -3.78 11.17
N LEU A 104 -1.15 -2.62 11.68
CA LEU A 104 -0.94 -2.44 13.10
C LEU A 104 -2.27 -2.15 13.79
N ASP A 105 -2.45 -2.66 15.00
CA ASP A 105 -3.67 -2.38 15.76
C ASP A 105 -3.89 -0.86 15.93
N SER A 106 -5.14 -0.45 15.75
CA SER A 106 -5.53 0.96 15.72
C SER A 106 -6.93 1.14 16.29
N PRO A 107 -7.19 2.25 17.01
CA PRO A 107 -8.55 2.58 17.47
C PRO A 107 -9.60 2.58 16.36
N VAL A 108 -9.22 2.96 15.14
CA VAL A 108 -10.17 3.11 14.02
C VAL A 108 -10.77 1.76 13.59
N PHE A 109 -10.03 0.66 13.72
CA PHE A 109 -10.53 -0.69 13.43
C PHE A 109 -11.54 -1.19 14.47
N SER A 110 -11.50 -0.66 15.69
CA SER A 110 -12.38 -1.11 16.79
C SER A 110 -13.72 -0.39 16.85
N GLN A 111 -13.81 0.80 16.26
CA GLN A 111 -14.99 1.65 16.29
C GLN A 111 -15.83 1.53 15.01
N GLY A 112 -15.26 0.91 13.97
CA GLY A 112 -15.77 0.97 12.62
C GLY A 112 -15.59 2.36 12.03
N TRP A 113 -15.50 2.44 10.71
CA TRP A 113 -15.48 3.71 10.00
C TRP A 113 -16.46 3.63 8.82
N ASP A 114 -17.33 4.62 8.70
CA ASP A 114 -18.35 4.66 7.64
C ASP A 114 -18.02 5.80 6.66
N GLY A 115 -18.14 5.51 5.37
CA GLY A 115 -17.96 6.49 4.31
C GLY A 115 -16.55 7.07 4.16
N VAL A 116 -15.52 6.44 4.75
CA VAL A 116 -14.12 6.82 4.58
C VAL A 116 -13.32 5.69 3.93
N TRP A 117 -12.30 6.05 3.17
CA TRP A 117 -11.47 5.13 2.42
C TRP A 117 -10.05 5.08 2.99
N VAL A 118 -9.44 3.90 2.89
CA VAL A 118 -8.02 3.68 3.18
C VAL A 118 -7.47 2.76 2.11
N ILE A 119 -6.38 3.16 1.47
CA ILE A 119 -5.64 2.41 0.45
C ILE A 119 -4.31 1.99 1.06
N VAL A 120 -3.98 0.71 0.90
CA VAL A 120 -2.71 0.15 1.37
C VAL A 120 -1.73 -0.11 0.22
N ALA A 121 -2.24 -0.40 -0.97
CA ALA A 121 -1.44 -0.51 -2.19
C ALA A 121 -2.29 -0.10 -3.40
N GLN A 122 -1.68 0.44 -4.44
CA GLN A 122 -2.39 0.91 -5.64
C GLN A 122 -1.51 0.92 -6.87
N TRP A 123 -2.12 0.78 -8.03
CA TRP A 123 -1.51 1.04 -9.33
C TRP A 123 -2.17 2.29 -9.89
N HIS A 124 -1.36 3.26 -10.31
CA HIS A 124 -1.86 4.56 -10.74
C HIS A 124 -1.29 4.93 -12.10
N ASP A 125 -2.12 5.58 -12.91
CA ASP A 125 -1.71 6.17 -14.17
C ASP A 125 -0.81 7.40 -13.96
N GLN A 126 -0.07 7.76 -15.00
CA GLN A 126 0.82 8.92 -14.98
C GLN A 126 0.85 9.61 -16.35
N PRO A 127 1.28 10.88 -16.42
CA PRO A 127 1.40 11.62 -17.66
C PRO A 127 2.32 10.88 -18.65
N ASP A 128 1.94 10.83 -19.92
CA ASP A 128 2.77 10.31 -21.00
C ASP A 128 3.66 11.42 -21.60
N PRO A 129 4.99 11.42 -21.33
CA PRO A 129 5.89 12.43 -21.87
C PRO A 129 5.98 12.38 -23.40
N ARG A 130 5.67 11.24 -24.04
CA ARG A 130 5.66 11.09 -25.50
C ARG A 130 4.58 11.94 -26.16
N LYS A 131 3.52 12.28 -25.39
CA LYS A 131 2.40 13.14 -25.80
C LYS A 131 2.57 14.59 -25.34
N GLY A 132 3.68 14.92 -24.67
CA GLY A 132 3.91 16.22 -24.07
C GLY A 132 3.08 16.45 -22.79
N GLU A 133 2.60 15.37 -22.17
CA GLU A 133 1.88 15.45 -20.90
C GLU A 133 2.86 15.64 -19.74
N THR A 134 2.39 16.34 -18.72
CA THR A 134 3.08 16.62 -17.47
C THR A 134 2.08 16.55 -16.33
N TRP A 135 2.54 16.40 -15.09
CA TRP A 135 1.64 16.44 -13.93
C TRP A 135 0.82 17.72 -13.81
N SER A 136 1.25 18.82 -14.46
CA SER A 136 0.51 20.09 -14.45
C SER A 136 -0.61 20.18 -15.49
N ASN A 137 -0.57 19.37 -16.56
CA ASN A 137 -1.59 19.38 -17.62
C ASN A 137 -2.37 18.07 -17.74
N TYR A 138 -1.92 17.02 -17.05
CA TYR A 138 -2.57 15.73 -17.02
C TYR A 138 -3.77 15.72 -16.08
N LYS A 139 -4.88 15.12 -16.50
CA LYS A 139 -6.11 15.05 -15.70
C LYS A 139 -5.94 14.00 -14.61
N SER A 140 -6.21 14.39 -13.36
CA SER A 140 -6.23 13.44 -12.25
C SER A 140 -7.42 12.48 -12.34
N SER A 141 -7.15 11.23 -11.98
CA SER A 141 -8.06 10.09 -11.92
C SER A 141 -7.85 9.32 -10.61
N PRO A 142 -8.82 8.50 -10.16
CA PRO A 142 -8.55 7.49 -9.15
C PRO A 142 -7.62 6.38 -9.71
N PRO A 143 -6.94 5.61 -8.84
CA PRO A 143 -6.18 4.44 -9.29
C PRO A 143 -7.13 3.41 -9.92
N PRO A 144 -6.82 2.84 -11.10
CA PRO A 144 -7.67 1.84 -11.74
C PRO A 144 -7.61 0.45 -11.06
N LEU A 145 -6.62 0.21 -10.20
CA LEU A 145 -6.50 -1.01 -9.41
C LEU A 145 -5.89 -0.68 -8.04
N SER A 146 -6.48 -1.19 -6.96
CA SER A 146 -6.00 -0.90 -5.61
C SER A 146 -6.39 -1.97 -4.59
N TYR A 147 -5.67 -1.98 -3.47
CA TYR A 147 -6.04 -2.69 -2.27
C TYR A 147 -6.51 -1.68 -1.23
N HIS A 148 -7.79 -1.76 -0.86
CA HIS A 148 -8.46 -0.92 0.13
C HIS A 148 -8.65 -1.65 1.46
N LEU A 149 -8.88 -0.88 2.52
CA LEU A 149 -9.48 -1.37 3.75
C LEU A 149 -10.91 -0.86 3.86
N GLU A 150 -11.82 -1.78 4.11
CA GLU A 150 -13.23 -1.47 4.35
C GLU A 150 -13.69 -2.13 5.64
N TYR A 151 -14.56 -1.41 6.36
CA TYR A 151 -15.21 -1.94 7.56
C TYR A 151 -16.70 -2.11 7.29
N ASP A 152 -17.21 -3.31 7.53
CA ASP A 152 -18.65 -3.61 7.54
C ASP A 152 -19.00 -4.35 8.85
N ASP A 153 -19.20 -5.66 8.81
CA ASP A 153 -19.33 -6.51 10.01
C ASP A 153 -17.96 -6.87 10.63
N GLN A 154 -16.91 -6.77 9.83
CA GLN A 154 -15.51 -6.94 10.18
C GLN A 154 -14.63 -6.13 9.22
N LEU A 155 -13.31 -6.15 9.45
CA LEU A 155 -12.34 -5.52 8.57
C LEU A 155 -12.07 -6.41 7.35
N TYR A 156 -12.08 -5.80 6.17
CA TYR A 156 -11.74 -6.43 4.90
C TYR A 156 -10.56 -5.72 4.25
N LEU A 157 -9.68 -6.51 3.65
CA LEU A 157 -8.81 -6.06 2.57
C LEU A 157 -9.57 -6.29 1.25
N VAL A 158 -9.77 -5.23 0.48
CA VAL A 158 -10.56 -5.28 -0.76
C VAL A 158 -9.64 -5.01 -1.94
N LEU A 159 -9.51 -5.95 -2.88
CA LEU A 159 -8.92 -5.66 -4.19
C LEU A 159 -10.01 -5.05 -5.06
N HIS A 160 -9.81 -3.78 -5.42
CA HIS A 160 -10.82 -2.92 -6.02
C HIS A 160 -10.41 -2.47 -7.43
N THR A 161 -11.40 -2.47 -8.33
CA THR A 161 -11.40 -1.82 -9.64
C THR A 161 -12.77 -1.14 -9.86
N ASP A 162 -12.95 -0.44 -10.97
CA ASP A 162 -14.22 0.25 -11.27
C ASP A 162 -15.44 -0.70 -11.33
N ASN A 163 -15.25 -1.95 -11.76
CA ASN A 163 -16.34 -2.91 -11.95
C ASN A 163 -16.24 -4.17 -11.08
N HIS A 164 -15.23 -4.29 -10.21
CA HIS A 164 -14.99 -5.50 -9.44
C HIS A 164 -14.42 -5.24 -8.05
N ASP A 165 -14.88 -6.03 -7.07
CA ASP A 165 -14.37 -6.06 -5.70
C ASP A 165 -14.12 -7.50 -5.24
N GLU A 166 -12.90 -7.80 -4.80
CA GLU A 166 -12.60 -9.03 -4.05
C GLU A 166 -12.35 -8.73 -2.59
N ARG A 167 -13.27 -9.16 -1.72
CA ARG A 167 -13.22 -8.92 -0.27
C ARG A 167 -12.55 -10.08 0.46
N ILE A 168 -11.45 -9.78 1.15
CA ILE A 168 -10.68 -10.74 1.94
C ILE A 168 -10.79 -10.35 3.41
N PRO A 169 -11.37 -11.18 4.30
CA PRO A 169 -11.49 -10.84 5.71
C PRO A 169 -10.10 -10.82 6.36
N VAL A 170 -9.81 -9.75 7.11
CA VAL A 170 -8.52 -9.55 7.79
C VAL A 170 -8.73 -8.99 9.19
N ARG A 171 -7.68 -9.04 10.01
CA ARG A 171 -7.63 -8.44 11.33
C ARG A 171 -6.28 -7.76 11.50
N PRO A 172 -6.19 -6.75 12.39
CA PRO A 172 -4.89 -6.21 12.78
C PRO A 172 -3.96 -7.30 13.29
N GLU A 173 -2.66 -7.06 13.12
CA GLU A 173 -1.54 -7.93 13.47
C GLU A 173 -1.42 -9.26 12.70
N GLN A 174 -2.32 -9.55 11.75
CA GLN A 174 -2.18 -10.70 10.86
C GLN A 174 -1.13 -10.46 9.77
N GLN A 175 -0.37 -11.48 9.43
CA GLN A 175 0.51 -11.41 8.28
C GLN A 175 -0.30 -11.66 7.01
N ILE A 176 -0.21 -10.73 6.07
CA ILE A 176 -0.91 -10.79 4.79
C ILE A 176 0.12 -10.77 3.68
N THR A 177 0.12 -11.79 2.81
CA THR A 177 0.94 -11.83 1.59
C THR A 177 0.03 -11.82 0.38
N CYS A 178 0.09 -10.78 -0.45
CA CYS A 178 -0.63 -10.73 -1.71
C CYS A 178 0.32 -10.94 -2.89
N ARG A 179 -0.09 -11.79 -3.83
CA ARG A 179 0.53 -11.98 -5.13
C ARG A 179 -0.50 -11.61 -6.18
N THR A 180 -0.22 -10.55 -6.93
CA THR A 180 -1.11 -9.98 -7.95
C THR A 180 -0.39 -10.00 -9.28
N GLN A 181 -0.93 -10.70 -10.25
CA GLN A 181 -0.46 -10.71 -11.63
C GLN A 181 -1.43 -9.91 -12.47
N VAL A 182 -0.90 -8.97 -13.22
CA VAL A 182 -1.65 -8.04 -14.05
C VAL A 182 -1.18 -8.16 -15.49
N HIS A 183 -2.09 -8.57 -16.37
CA HIS A 183 -1.90 -8.50 -17.81
C HIS A 183 -2.44 -7.15 -18.30
N TRP A 184 -1.53 -6.26 -18.68
CA TRP A 184 -1.82 -4.86 -18.93
C TRP A 184 -2.31 -4.64 -20.36
N LEU A 185 -3.59 -4.34 -20.52
CA LEU A 185 -4.19 -4.01 -21.82
C LEU A 185 -4.89 -2.66 -21.73
N TYR A 186 -4.85 -1.90 -22.83
CA TYR A 186 -5.49 -0.59 -22.95
C TYR A 186 -6.58 -0.64 -24.02
N GLN A 187 -7.73 0.00 -23.76
CA GLN A 187 -8.95 -0.01 -24.59
C GLN A 187 -9.65 -1.39 -24.71
N THR A 188 -9.22 -2.35 -23.91
CA THR A 188 -9.86 -3.65 -23.71
C THR A 188 -9.53 -4.12 -22.31
N ASP A 189 -10.36 -5.00 -21.77
CA ASP A 189 -10.15 -5.55 -20.43
C ASP A 189 -8.79 -6.23 -20.32
N GLY A 190 -7.99 -5.79 -19.35
CA GLY A 190 -6.82 -6.52 -18.88
C GLY A 190 -7.24 -7.73 -18.05
N ARG A 191 -6.26 -8.47 -17.51
CA ARG A 191 -6.56 -9.58 -16.60
C ARG A 191 -5.80 -9.43 -15.29
N VAL A 192 -6.53 -9.53 -14.17
CA VAL A 192 -5.97 -9.52 -12.83
C VAL A 192 -6.18 -10.89 -12.21
N SER A 193 -5.11 -11.54 -11.79
CA SER A 193 -5.18 -12.88 -11.19
C SER A 193 -4.15 -13.04 -10.08
N GLY A 194 -4.42 -13.94 -9.14
CA GLY A 194 -3.50 -14.12 -8.02
C GLY A 194 -4.16 -14.67 -6.78
N TRP A 195 -3.59 -14.29 -5.63
CA TRP A 195 -4.12 -14.63 -4.33
C TRP A 195 -3.60 -13.70 -3.24
N CYS A 196 -4.35 -13.58 -2.15
CA CYS A 196 -3.83 -13.12 -0.86
C CYS A 196 -3.87 -14.26 0.15
N ASP A 197 -2.81 -14.40 0.93
CA ASP A 197 -2.66 -15.37 2.00
C ASP A 197 -2.72 -14.61 3.32
N VAL A 198 -3.68 -14.96 4.18
CA VAL A 198 -3.89 -14.35 5.49
C VAL A 198 -3.66 -15.42 6.54
N ASP A 199 -2.52 -15.33 7.25
CA ASP A 199 -2.07 -16.33 8.24
C ASP A 199 -2.17 -17.80 7.75
N GLY A 200 -1.83 -18.07 6.49
CA GLY A 200 -1.85 -19.40 5.88
C GLY A 200 -3.17 -19.78 5.21
N VAL A 201 -4.19 -18.91 5.24
CA VAL A 201 -5.44 -19.11 4.49
C VAL A 201 -5.35 -18.35 3.17
N ARG A 202 -5.40 -19.10 2.06
CA ARG A 202 -5.28 -18.53 0.71
C ARG A 202 -6.64 -18.16 0.11
N HIS A 203 -6.74 -16.93 -0.37
CA HIS A 203 -7.89 -16.34 -1.05
C HIS A 203 -7.50 -16.02 -2.51
N PRO A 204 -7.80 -16.92 -3.47
CA PRO A 204 -7.50 -16.70 -4.88
C PRO A 204 -8.50 -15.73 -5.53
N PHE A 205 -8.05 -15.06 -6.59
CA PHE A 205 -8.88 -14.20 -7.44
C PHE A 205 -8.43 -14.30 -8.90
N ASP A 206 -9.36 -14.10 -9.83
CA ASP A 206 -9.10 -14.11 -11.28
C ASP A 206 -10.26 -13.44 -12.03
N PHE A 207 -10.02 -12.24 -12.56
CA PHE A 207 -11.04 -11.43 -13.25
C PHE A 207 -10.43 -10.60 -14.38
N ALA A 208 -11.30 -10.06 -15.23
CA ALA A 208 -10.94 -9.13 -16.29
C ALA A 208 -11.68 -7.81 -16.06
N ASP A 209 -10.99 -6.68 -16.24
CA ASP A 209 -11.55 -5.33 -16.09
C ASP A 209 -10.71 -4.28 -16.86
N ASP A 210 -11.26 -3.08 -17.03
CA ASP A 210 -10.54 -1.92 -17.56
C ASP A 210 -9.62 -1.33 -16.49
N ILE A 211 -8.35 -1.75 -16.54
CA ILE A 211 -7.33 -1.42 -15.53
C ILE A 211 -6.28 -0.41 -16.03
N MET A 212 -6.47 0.18 -17.21
CA MET A 212 -5.55 1.16 -17.78
C MET A 212 -6.26 2.43 -18.24
N ILE A 213 -5.94 3.56 -17.60
CA ILE A 213 -6.56 4.86 -17.91
C ILE A 213 -5.94 5.48 -19.17
N ASN A 214 -4.69 5.16 -19.47
CA ASN A 214 -3.97 5.60 -20.66
C ASN A 214 -3.05 4.48 -21.19
N ASP A 215 -2.40 4.70 -22.34
CA ASP A 215 -1.46 3.75 -22.97
C ASP A 215 -0.01 3.89 -22.47
N TYR A 216 0.16 4.35 -21.23
CA TYR A 216 1.44 4.46 -20.55
C TYR A 216 1.47 3.58 -19.30
N TYR A 217 2.67 3.18 -18.87
CA TYR A 217 2.78 2.25 -17.74
C TYR A 217 2.26 2.90 -16.46
N HIS A 218 1.60 2.10 -15.63
CA HIS A 218 1.09 2.50 -14.34
C HIS A 218 2.11 2.09 -13.27
N TYR A 219 2.37 3.00 -12.33
CA TYR A 219 3.37 2.77 -11.28
C TYR A 219 2.68 2.24 -10.02
N PHE A 220 3.38 1.37 -9.31
CA PHE A 220 2.88 0.74 -8.10
C PHE A 220 3.18 1.60 -6.88
N LYS A 221 2.25 1.73 -5.94
CA LYS A 221 2.47 2.33 -4.63
C LYS A 221 2.11 1.35 -3.53
N PHE A 222 2.83 1.45 -2.41
CA PHE A 222 2.50 0.76 -1.18
C PHE A 222 2.74 1.66 0.02
N GLY A 223 1.91 1.52 1.06
CA GLY A 223 1.99 2.31 2.29
C GLY A 223 0.61 2.52 2.90
N LEU A 224 0.32 3.75 3.33
CA LEU A 224 -1.00 4.19 3.76
C LEU A 224 -1.38 5.47 3.02
N TYR A 225 -2.54 5.44 2.38
CA TYR A 225 -3.21 6.62 1.88
C TYR A 225 -4.65 6.58 2.35
N ARG A 226 -5.11 7.63 3.04
CA ARG A 226 -6.45 7.60 3.67
C ARG A 226 -7.21 8.90 3.54
N ASP A 227 -8.52 8.77 3.76
CA ASP A 227 -9.41 9.91 3.87
C ASP A 227 -8.97 10.83 5.02
N LYS A 228 -9.03 12.13 4.76
CA LYS A 228 -8.67 13.20 5.72
C LYS A 228 -9.57 13.24 6.97
N ASN A 229 -10.70 12.54 6.96
CA ASN A 229 -11.63 12.50 8.09
C ASN A 229 -11.27 11.41 9.12
N ILE A 230 -10.16 10.68 8.92
CA ILE A 230 -9.62 9.72 9.89
C ILE A 230 -8.49 10.40 10.69
N ASP A 231 -8.78 10.82 11.91
CA ASP A 231 -7.81 11.51 12.78
C ASP A 231 -7.00 10.52 13.64
N GLU A 232 -7.47 9.29 13.78
CA GLU A 232 -6.85 8.24 14.58
C GLU A 232 -5.47 7.85 14.05
N LEU A 233 -4.62 7.33 14.93
CA LEU A 233 -3.35 6.72 14.53
C LEU A 233 -3.64 5.48 13.67
N MET A 234 -3.04 5.38 12.48
CA MET A 234 -2.98 4.15 11.69
C MET A 234 -1.53 3.78 11.40
N GLY A 235 -1.25 2.49 11.35
CA GLY A 235 0.07 2.00 10.98
C GLY A 235 -0.01 0.72 10.16
N ILE A 236 0.96 0.56 9.27
CA ILE A 236 1.16 -0.65 8.47
C ILE A 236 2.66 -0.94 8.39
N GLU A 237 3.01 -2.21 8.36
CA GLU A 237 4.38 -2.67 8.16
C GLU A 237 4.47 -3.52 6.90
N TYR A 238 5.41 -3.23 6.02
CA TYR A 238 5.76 -4.05 4.86
C TYR A 238 7.08 -4.75 5.12
N LYS A 239 7.12 -6.05 4.83
CA LYS A 239 8.30 -6.91 5.06
C LYS A 239 8.99 -7.37 3.79
N SER A 240 8.24 -7.46 2.70
CA SER A 240 8.83 -7.84 1.41
C SER A 240 8.08 -7.22 0.25
N LEU A 241 8.82 -6.98 -0.83
CA LEU A 241 8.29 -6.57 -2.12
C LEU A 241 9.09 -7.25 -3.23
N THR A 242 8.39 -7.78 -4.22
CA THR A 242 8.98 -8.30 -5.44
C THR A 242 8.10 -7.92 -6.61
N ILE A 243 8.72 -7.40 -7.68
CA ILE A 243 8.03 -7.08 -8.92
C ILE A 243 8.81 -7.72 -10.06
N ASN A 244 8.16 -8.51 -10.90
CA ASN A 244 8.77 -9.14 -12.06
C ASN A 244 7.80 -9.12 -13.24
N GLU A 245 8.34 -8.91 -14.43
CA GLU A 245 7.67 -9.34 -15.64
C GLU A 245 7.54 -10.87 -15.64
N VAL A 246 6.43 -11.37 -16.17
CA VAL A 246 6.15 -12.78 -16.35
C VAL A 246 6.20 -13.04 -17.84
N ASP A 247 7.26 -13.71 -18.29
CA ASP A 247 7.28 -14.30 -19.61
C ASP A 247 6.16 -15.35 -19.66
N ASP A 248 5.15 -15.14 -20.50
CA ASP A 248 4.25 -16.22 -20.86
C ASP A 248 5.10 -17.29 -21.57
N GLU A 249 5.33 -18.43 -20.91
CA GLU A 249 5.86 -19.62 -21.59
C GLU A 249 4.91 -19.96 -22.74
N LYS A 250 5.30 -19.58 -23.97
CA LYS A 250 4.60 -19.92 -25.22
C LYS A 250 4.58 -21.42 -25.48
#